data_AF-A0A9J7M2M9-F1
#
_entry.id   AF-A0A9J7M2M9-F1
#
_cell.length_a   1.000
_cell.length_b   1.000
_cell.length_c   1.000
_cell.angle_alpha   90.00
_cell.angle_beta   90.00
_cell.angle_gamma   90.00
#
_symmetry.space_group_name_H-M   'P 1'
#
loop_
_entity.id
_entity.type
_entity.pdbx_description
1 polymer ?
#
loop_
_entity_poly.entity_id
_entity_poly.type
_entity_poly.pdbx_seq_one_letter_code
_entity_poly.pdbx_strand_id
1 'polypeptide(L)'
;MVFVHGGDFVHGAGSMYDGSVLASHGTVVVVTVNYRMGILGYLSTTDNSAVGNYALMDQIAALRWVNDNIANFKGDPTRVTLFGPETGAVNINLLTLAPEAAGLFRRAILQGGSAIASWSLSPDPRRFSNLLAENVSCCRPNTTLGVECLRTIPWRDLLAVEISSPNPFKSTFGPIIDGDVVPDNPKTLMRGELFRSYDILVGVTEQDGYKYVEDFPGVDEGIDDEGFRLIIGDFVNQVYPYRENEIQDAVAFMYTNWGEENNRTRRDGVVRMFTEHQVAVPLIILGNLHSNENYETSTYFYTFNHRPSSSPNPPWVEAAHSEDMPFVFGAPLVGLRIYRDSNYTKSEIMLSAAIMTYWTNFAKSGDPNSPIVQKTRFVHERPNRYEEVEWLSYRADNDSDFYMYFGMKPRVPKGYRSQRVAFWVELVPKLLRPKQVRNSESALVKDANELCELLETGHNTGGDGDGAGKKPSSWIPMKSHSDTVRTTCMPFIAIPTRDPSAKDISWPGKDITWVRKKPGNSSELSIVIAVGTSLFFLNVVVFAVCYHRRNNKPIRYSEENAQERVRLKVTDVREVIKALELEDCTIGPNGECQLETTELAECSSKVI
;
A
#
# COMPACT_ATOMS: atom_id res chain seq x y z
N MET A 1 9.73 3.05 -20.62
CA MET A 1 9.14 2.88 -19.27
C MET A 1 9.59 4.06 -18.42
N VAL A 2 8.66 4.87 -17.93
CA VAL A 2 8.93 6.05 -17.11
C VAL A 2 8.54 5.73 -15.67
N PHE A 3 9.51 5.84 -14.77
CA PHE A 3 9.37 5.50 -13.37
C PHE A 3 9.03 6.74 -12.54
N VAL A 4 7.92 6.67 -11.81
CA VAL A 4 7.50 7.68 -10.83
C VAL A 4 7.69 7.07 -9.44
N HIS A 5 8.61 7.64 -8.65
CA HIS A 5 8.94 7.09 -7.33
C HIS A 5 7.80 7.33 -6.32
N GLY A 6 7.79 6.56 -5.22
CA GLY A 6 6.95 6.82 -4.05
C GLY A 6 7.68 7.63 -2.98
N GLY A 7 7.18 7.60 -1.74
CA GLY A 7 7.73 8.26 -0.57
C GLY A 7 6.75 9.20 0.15
N ASP A 8 5.52 8.74 0.35
CA ASP A 8 4.46 9.47 1.10
C ASP A 8 4.21 10.91 0.63
N PHE A 9 4.49 11.19 -0.65
CA PHE A 9 4.51 12.52 -1.27
C PHE A 9 5.54 13.52 -0.71
N VAL A 10 6.27 13.18 0.35
CA VAL A 10 7.16 14.11 1.09
C VAL A 10 8.65 13.81 0.90
N HIS A 11 9.01 12.60 0.49
CA HIS A 11 10.40 12.20 0.29
C HIS A 11 10.57 11.29 -0.94
N GLY A 12 11.83 10.99 -1.25
CA GLY A 12 12.22 10.15 -2.39
C GLY A 12 12.90 10.92 -3.52
N ALA A 13 13.41 10.18 -4.50
CA ALA A 13 14.02 10.73 -5.70
C ALA A 13 14.13 9.64 -6.77
N GLY A 14 14.01 10.02 -8.05
CA GLY A 14 14.25 9.12 -9.18
C GLY A 14 15.69 8.60 -9.23
N SER A 15 16.66 9.32 -8.66
CA SER A 15 18.06 8.90 -8.58
C SER A 15 18.32 7.74 -7.62
N MET A 16 17.36 7.38 -6.77
CA MET A 16 17.48 6.23 -5.87
C MET A 16 17.30 4.89 -6.59
N TYR A 17 16.86 4.90 -7.86
CA TYR A 17 16.53 3.70 -8.61
C TYR A 17 17.41 3.59 -9.86
N ASP A 18 18.20 2.53 -9.93
CA ASP A 18 19.05 2.24 -11.10
C ASP A 18 18.27 1.45 -12.15
N GLY A 19 17.93 2.11 -13.26
CA GLY A 19 17.21 1.52 -14.38
C GLY A 19 18.07 0.65 -15.32
N SER A 20 19.39 0.54 -15.10
CA SER A 20 20.32 -0.06 -16.07
C SER A 20 20.02 -1.53 -16.36
N VAL A 21 19.74 -2.32 -15.31
CA VAL A 21 19.46 -3.76 -15.46
C VAL A 21 18.14 -3.99 -16.18
N LEU A 22 17.08 -3.27 -15.77
CA LEU A 22 15.77 -3.34 -16.42
C LEU A 22 15.84 -2.92 -17.89
N ALA A 23 16.58 -1.86 -18.20
CA ALA A 23 16.79 -1.39 -19.57
C ALA A 23 17.50 -2.44 -20.43
N SER A 24 18.59 -3.02 -19.90
CA SER A 24 19.40 -4.04 -20.59
C SER A 24 18.63 -5.35 -20.78
N HIS A 25 18.02 -5.88 -19.71
CA HIS A 25 17.27 -7.14 -19.73
C HIS A 25 16.02 -7.04 -20.61
N GLY A 26 15.27 -5.94 -20.46
CA GLY A 26 14.03 -5.69 -21.16
C GLY A 26 14.20 -5.24 -22.61
N THR A 27 15.38 -4.74 -22.99
CA THR A 27 15.57 -3.97 -24.24
C THR A 27 14.53 -2.85 -24.33
N VAL A 28 14.49 -2.01 -23.30
CA VAL A 28 13.59 -0.85 -23.18
C VAL A 28 14.36 0.37 -22.71
N VAL A 29 13.89 1.57 -23.04
CA VAL A 29 14.39 2.80 -22.42
C VAL A 29 13.71 2.98 -21.07
N VAL A 30 14.50 3.13 -20.00
CA VAL A 30 14.03 3.43 -18.65
C VAL A 30 14.35 4.89 -18.33
N VAL A 31 13.34 5.65 -17.91
CA VAL A 31 13.47 7.04 -17.49
C VAL A 31 13.03 7.12 -16.03
N THR A 32 13.83 7.72 -15.15
CA THR A 32 13.41 8.05 -13.79
C THR A 32 13.19 9.56 -13.70
N VAL A 33 12.10 9.99 -13.06
CA VAL A 33 11.78 11.42 -12.93
C VAL A 33 11.93 11.89 -11.49
N ASN A 34 12.29 13.16 -11.32
CA ASN A 34 12.14 13.89 -10.06
C ASN A 34 11.02 14.91 -10.25
N TYR A 35 10.23 15.11 -9.20
CA TYR A 35 9.16 16.10 -9.15
C TYR A 35 9.15 16.74 -7.75
N ARG A 36 8.54 17.91 -7.60
CA ARG A 36 8.46 18.58 -6.28
C ARG A 36 7.66 17.75 -5.28
N MET A 37 8.03 17.83 -4.00
CA MET A 37 7.45 17.01 -2.92
C MET A 37 7.01 17.88 -1.74
N GLY A 38 6.18 17.29 -0.87
CA GLY A 38 5.67 17.90 0.35
C GLY A 38 5.05 19.27 0.10
N ILE A 39 5.40 20.22 0.96
CA ILE A 39 4.94 21.62 0.86
C ILE A 39 5.20 22.19 -0.54
N LEU A 40 6.39 21.98 -1.11
CA LEU A 40 6.76 22.57 -2.40
C LEU A 40 6.02 21.94 -3.59
N GLY A 41 5.53 20.71 -3.44
CA GLY A 41 4.83 19.96 -4.47
C GLY A 41 3.31 20.09 -4.41
N TYR A 42 2.74 20.31 -3.23
CA TYR A 42 1.30 20.12 -3.01
C TYR A 42 0.61 21.22 -2.18
N LEU A 43 1.32 22.28 -1.75
CA LEU A 43 0.69 23.38 -1.02
C LEU A 43 -0.45 24.00 -1.84
N SER A 44 -1.64 24.06 -1.26
CA SER A 44 -2.82 24.70 -1.85
C SER A 44 -3.57 25.55 -0.83
N THR A 45 -4.03 26.71 -1.26
CA THR A 45 -4.92 27.62 -0.51
C THR A 45 -6.39 27.44 -0.86
N THR A 46 -6.72 26.43 -1.68
CA THR A 46 -8.07 26.15 -2.23
C THR A 46 -8.70 27.35 -2.95
N ASP A 47 -7.85 28.28 -3.39
CA ASP A 47 -8.18 29.44 -4.21
C ASP A 47 -7.05 29.63 -5.24
N ASN A 48 -7.10 30.71 -6.01
CA ASN A 48 -6.13 30.95 -7.07
C ASN A 48 -4.75 31.44 -6.59
N SER A 49 -4.52 31.61 -5.29
CA SER A 49 -3.24 32.09 -4.76
C SER A 49 -2.16 31.00 -4.78
N ALA A 50 -2.55 29.78 -4.44
CA ALA A 50 -1.77 28.56 -4.58
C ALA A 50 -2.70 27.41 -4.96
N VAL A 51 -2.67 27.03 -6.24
CA VAL A 51 -3.62 26.05 -6.80
C VAL A 51 -3.36 24.61 -6.35
N GLY A 52 -2.13 24.27 -5.94
CA GLY A 52 -1.75 22.90 -5.57
C GLY A 52 -1.30 22.05 -6.76
N ASN A 53 -1.18 20.74 -6.55
CA ASN A 53 -0.85 19.73 -7.58
C ASN A 53 0.42 20.02 -8.43
N TYR A 54 1.33 20.85 -7.95
CA TYR A 54 2.54 21.23 -8.68
C TYR A 54 3.43 20.03 -9.02
N ALA A 55 3.45 19.02 -8.15
CA ALA A 55 4.12 17.75 -8.37
C ALA A 55 3.55 16.97 -9.56
N LEU A 56 2.22 16.97 -9.73
CA LEU A 56 1.57 16.35 -10.89
C LEU A 56 1.87 17.15 -12.16
N MET A 57 1.87 18.49 -12.07
CA MET A 57 2.28 19.35 -13.19
C MET A 57 3.73 19.11 -13.61
N ASP A 58 4.65 18.89 -12.66
CA ASP A 58 6.03 18.51 -12.95
C ASP A 58 6.11 17.17 -13.71
N GLN A 59 5.30 16.20 -13.31
CA GLN A 59 5.23 14.89 -13.98
C GLN A 59 4.63 15.01 -15.39
N ILE A 60 3.60 15.83 -15.59
CA ILE A 60 3.04 16.15 -16.91
C ILE A 60 4.10 16.82 -17.79
N ALA A 61 4.84 17.79 -17.24
CA ALA A 61 5.93 18.46 -17.96
C ALA A 61 7.05 17.47 -18.35
N ALA A 62 7.42 16.56 -17.45
CA ALA A 62 8.37 15.50 -17.74
C ALA A 62 7.85 14.55 -18.84
N LEU A 63 6.56 14.24 -18.84
CA LEU A 63 5.93 13.41 -19.87
C LEU A 63 5.87 14.09 -21.23
N ARG A 64 5.57 15.39 -21.29
CA ARG A 64 5.69 16.20 -22.51
C ARG A 64 7.13 16.17 -23.03
N TRP A 65 8.12 16.33 -22.15
CA TRP A 65 9.52 16.22 -22.53
C TRP A 65 9.86 14.83 -23.09
N VAL A 66 9.41 13.75 -22.45
CA VAL A 66 9.60 12.37 -22.93
C VAL A 66 8.96 12.21 -24.31
N ASN A 67 7.71 12.65 -24.50
CA ASN A 67 7.02 12.58 -25.77
C ASN A 67 7.81 13.30 -26.89
N ASP A 68 8.34 14.49 -26.60
CA ASP A 68 9.01 15.32 -27.60
C ASP A 68 10.47 14.91 -27.87
N ASN A 69 11.14 14.23 -26.92
CA ASN A 69 12.59 14.02 -26.99
C ASN A 69 13.02 12.55 -26.98
N ILE A 70 12.20 11.61 -26.51
CA ILE A 70 12.67 10.24 -26.25
C ILE A 70 13.08 9.49 -27.52
N ALA A 71 12.57 9.89 -28.69
CA ALA A 71 12.99 9.37 -29.99
C ALA A 71 14.50 9.56 -30.24
N ASN A 72 15.10 10.64 -29.74
CA ASN A 72 16.54 10.89 -29.84
C ASN A 72 17.37 9.87 -29.04
N PHE A 73 16.76 9.27 -28.01
CA PHE A 73 17.33 8.22 -27.18
C PHE A 73 16.91 6.81 -27.64
N LYS A 74 16.39 6.70 -28.88
CA LYS A 74 15.85 5.45 -29.47
C LYS A 74 14.63 4.88 -28.73
N GLY A 75 13.96 5.69 -27.92
CA GLY A 75 12.64 5.36 -27.39
C GLY A 75 11.53 5.61 -28.40
N ASP A 76 10.34 5.10 -28.10
CA ASP A 76 9.15 5.27 -28.92
C ASP A 76 8.11 6.08 -28.12
N PRO A 77 7.80 7.33 -28.52
CA PRO A 77 6.87 8.17 -27.77
C PRO A 77 5.44 7.62 -27.75
N THR A 78 5.08 6.73 -28.70
CA THR A 78 3.74 6.11 -28.75
C THR A 78 3.60 4.90 -27.81
N ARG A 79 4.71 4.42 -27.23
CA ARG A 79 4.77 3.25 -26.33
C ARG A 79 5.37 3.61 -24.97
N VAL A 80 4.90 4.72 -24.40
CA VAL A 80 5.28 5.13 -23.06
C VAL A 80 4.40 4.40 -22.04
N THR A 81 5.06 3.78 -21.05
CA THR A 81 4.42 3.10 -19.92
C THR A 81 4.92 3.74 -18.63
N LEU A 82 4.00 4.22 -17.81
CA LEU A 82 4.27 4.71 -16.47
C LEU A 82 4.29 3.54 -15.48
N PHE A 83 5.21 3.54 -14.52
CA PHE A 83 5.21 2.58 -13.43
C PHE A 83 5.79 3.16 -12.14
N GLY A 84 5.28 2.75 -10.99
CA GLY A 84 5.71 3.29 -9.70
C GLY A 84 5.06 2.59 -8.51
N PRO A 85 5.71 2.61 -7.33
CA PRO A 85 5.14 2.13 -6.08
C PRO A 85 4.37 3.21 -5.34
N GLU A 86 3.46 2.80 -4.45
CA GLU A 86 2.87 3.64 -3.39
C GLU A 86 2.31 4.98 -3.91
N THR A 87 2.81 6.11 -3.43
CA THR A 87 2.39 7.46 -3.85
C THR A 87 2.77 7.77 -5.30
N GLY A 88 3.80 7.10 -5.84
CA GLY A 88 4.11 7.09 -7.26
C GLY A 88 3.02 6.40 -8.08
N ALA A 89 2.49 5.28 -7.59
CA ALA A 89 1.33 4.62 -8.19
C ALA A 89 0.07 5.50 -8.12
N VAL A 90 -0.16 6.19 -6.99
CA VAL A 90 -1.26 7.16 -6.87
C VAL A 90 -1.13 8.27 -7.90
N ASN A 91 0.05 8.87 -8.03
CA ASN A 91 0.29 9.92 -9.01
C ASN A 91 0.06 9.43 -10.43
N ILE A 92 0.57 8.25 -10.79
CA ILE A 92 0.31 7.65 -12.11
C ILE A 92 -1.19 7.44 -12.34
N ASN A 93 -1.90 6.95 -11.32
CA ASN A 93 -3.34 6.76 -11.44
C ASN A 93 -4.08 8.10 -11.58
N LEU A 94 -3.68 9.17 -10.90
CA LEU A 94 -4.23 10.51 -11.13
C LEU A 94 -3.93 11.01 -12.55
N LEU A 95 -2.75 10.73 -13.09
CA LEU A 95 -2.41 11.08 -14.48
C LEU A 95 -3.27 10.31 -15.50
N THR A 96 -3.72 9.08 -15.20
CA THR A 96 -4.70 8.38 -16.06
C THR A 96 -6.09 9.02 -16.06
N LEU A 97 -6.35 9.93 -15.12
CA LEU A 97 -7.61 10.65 -14.98
C LEU A 97 -7.51 12.13 -15.41
N ALA A 98 -6.28 12.63 -15.60
CA ALA A 98 -6.01 14.03 -15.94
C ALA A 98 -6.14 14.27 -17.45
N PRO A 99 -7.03 15.17 -17.91
CA PRO A 99 -7.16 15.51 -19.32
C PRO A 99 -5.86 16.03 -19.95
N GLU A 100 -5.07 16.78 -19.18
CA GLU A 100 -3.78 17.34 -19.63
C GLU A 100 -2.70 16.28 -19.92
N ALA A 101 -2.85 15.08 -19.35
CA ALA A 101 -1.91 13.97 -19.55
C ALA A 101 -2.37 13.01 -20.66
N ALA A 102 -3.57 13.22 -21.20
CA ALA A 102 -4.14 12.37 -22.25
C ALA A 102 -3.24 12.32 -23.47
N GLY A 103 -2.94 11.09 -23.93
CA GLY A 103 -2.09 10.85 -25.09
C GLY A 103 -0.58 10.95 -24.85
N LEU A 104 -0.12 11.36 -23.64
CA LEU A 104 1.32 11.39 -23.33
C LEU A 104 1.90 10.02 -22.98
N PHE A 105 1.04 9.05 -22.65
CA PHE A 105 1.42 7.67 -22.39
C PHE A 105 0.28 6.71 -22.74
N ARG A 106 0.59 5.41 -22.80
CA ARG A 106 -0.36 4.38 -23.24
C ARG A 106 -0.75 3.40 -22.14
N ARG A 107 0.13 3.18 -21.15
CA ARG A 107 -0.05 2.13 -20.15
C ARG A 107 0.41 2.58 -18.77
N ALA A 108 -0.18 2.01 -17.73
CA ALA A 108 0.20 2.26 -16.35
C ALA A 108 0.37 0.96 -15.57
N ILE A 109 1.41 0.92 -14.74
CA ILE A 109 1.67 -0.13 -13.76
C ILE A 109 1.59 0.49 -12.36
N LEU A 110 0.59 0.10 -11.58
CA LEU A 110 0.28 0.67 -10.26
C LEU A 110 0.62 -0.35 -9.16
N GLN A 111 1.74 -0.13 -8.47
CA GLN A 111 2.26 -1.08 -7.49
C GLN A 111 1.93 -0.59 -6.08
N GLY A 112 0.92 -1.17 -5.42
CA GLY A 112 0.58 -0.86 -4.04
C GLY A 112 -0.01 0.54 -3.81
N GLY A 113 -0.63 1.17 -4.82
CA GLY A 113 -1.27 2.48 -4.66
C GLY A 113 -2.36 2.79 -5.69
N SER A 114 -3.38 3.52 -5.25
CA SER A 114 -4.59 3.85 -6.03
C SER A 114 -5.11 5.23 -5.65
N ALA A 115 -5.62 5.99 -6.62
CA ALA A 115 -6.17 7.33 -6.41
C ALA A 115 -7.49 7.36 -5.61
N ILE A 116 -7.99 6.20 -5.17
CA ILE A 116 -9.17 6.09 -4.30
C ILE A 116 -8.83 5.52 -2.91
N ALA A 117 -7.55 5.31 -2.59
CA ALA A 117 -7.14 4.97 -1.24
C ALA A 117 -7.33 6.16 -0.29
N SER A 118 -7.57 5.94 1.01
CA SER A 118 -7.88 7.04 1.94
C SER A 118 -6.73 8.03 2.13
N TRP A 119 -5.49 7.60 1.88
CA TRP A 119 -4.28 8.41 1.91
C TRP A 119 -3.91 9.04 0.57
N SER A 120 -4.67 8.81 -0.51
CA SER A 120 -4.28 9.27 -1.85
C SER A 120 -4.42 10.77 -2.08
N LEU A 121 -5.35 11.42 -1.37
CA LEU A 121 -5.64 12.85 -1.48
C LEU A 121 -5.50 13.55 -0.12
N SER A 122 -5.05 14.81 -0.13
CA SER A 122 -5.05 15.64 1.09
C SER A 122 -6.48 16.05 1.46
N PRO A 123 -6.94 15.80 2.70
CA PRO A 123 -8.32 16.04 3.09
C PRO A 123 -8.63 17.52 3.37
N ASP A 124 -7.63 18.30 3.80
CA ASP A 124 -7.83 19.70 4.23
C ASP A 124 -6.61 20.58 3.88
N PRO A 125 -6.34 20.78 2.58
CA PRO A 125 -5.17 21.53 2.13
C PRO A 125 -5.15 22.97 2.65
N ARG A 126 -6.32 23.62 2.76
CA ARG A 126 -6.42 25.01 3.26
C ARG A 126 -5.95 25.10 4.71
N ARG A 127 -6.42 24.22 5.59
CA ARG A 127 -5.96 24.19 6.98
C ARG A 127 -4.45 24.00 7.08
N PHE A 128 -3.88 23.04 6.33
CA PHE A 128 -2.44 22.81 6.36
C PHE A 128 -1.63 23.99 5.82
N SER A 129 -2.15 24.69 4.80
CA SER A 129 -1.52 25.92 4.29
C SER A 129 -1.53 27.06 5.32
N ASN A 130 -2.62 27.22 6.08
CA ASN A 130 -2.72 28.22 7.13
C ASN A 130 -1.77 27.90 8.30
N LEU A 131 -1.71 26.64 8.74
CA LEU A 131 -0.78 26.20 9.80
C LEU A 131 0.68 26.41 9.41
N LEU A 132 1.02 26.18 8.14
CA LEU A 132 2.36 26.50 7.64
C LEU A 132 2.62 28.00 7.71
N ALA A 133 1.70 28.81 7.20
CA ALA A 133 1.82 30.26 7.19
C ALA A 133 1.94 30.83 8.60
N GLU A 134 1.22 30.28 9.58
CA GLU A 134 1.33 30.67 10.99
C GLU A 134 2.73 30.38 11.55
N ASN A 135 3.24 29.16 11.36
CA ASN A 135 4.55 28.75 11.89
C ASN A 135 5.73 29.59 11.38
N VAL A 136 5.62 30.15 10.17
CA VAL A 136 6.67 31.00 9.56
C VAL A 136 6.30 32.48 9.53
N SER A 137 5.30 32.91 10.31
CA SER A 137 4.86 34.32 10.42
C SER A 137 4.39 34.95 9.09
N CYS A 138 3.88 34.13 8.18
CA CYS A 138 3.30 34.49 6.89
C CYS A 138 1.77 34.39 6.83
N CYS A 139 1.08 34.09 7.93
CA CYS A 139 -0.38 34.13 7.98
C CYS A 139 -0.86 35.58 7.72
N ARG A 140 -1.75 35.73 6.72
CA ARG A 140 -2.34 37.00 6.27
C ARG A 140 -3.82 36.75 5.94
N PRO A 141 -4.72 37.72 6.14
CA PRO A 141 -6.12 37.59 5.72
C PRO A 141 -6.26 37.41 4.19
N ASN A 142 -5.41 38.11 3.43
CA ASN A 142 -5.32 37.92 1.98
C ASN A 142 -4.36 36.74 1.68
N THR A 143 -4.91 35.66 1.14
CA THR A 143 -4.17 34.43 0.80
C THR A 143 -3.06 34.69 -0.21
N THR A 144 -3.24 35.61 -1.16
CA THR A 144 -2.20 35.98 -2.14
C THR A 144 -0.99 36.59 -1.44
N LEU A 145 -1.20 37.54 -0.51
CA LEU A 145 -0.11 38.12 0.28
C LEU A 145 0.55 37.09 1.21
N GLY A 146 -0.23 36.14 1.74
CA GLY A 146 0.29 35.03 2.52
C GLY A 146 1.23 34.14 1.70
N VAL A 147 0.82 33.74 0.49
CA VAL A 147 1.65 32.95 -0.43
C VAL A 147 2.86 33.73 -0.91
N GLU A 148 2.74 35.03 -1.20
CA GLU A 148 3.89 35.89 -1.52
C GLU A 148 4.91 35.92 -0.38
N CYS A 149 4.45 36.03 0.88
CA CYS A 149 5.31 35.92 2.05
C CYS A 149 6.00 34.55 2.11
N LEU A 150 5.26 33.45 1.94
CA LEU A 150 5.83 32.09 1.93
C LEU A 150 6.94 31.92 0.89
N ARG A 151 6.82 32.56 -0.28
CA ARG A 151 7.87 32.53 -1.33
C ARG A 151 9.16 33.25 -0.93
N THR A 152 9.12 34.13 0.06
CA THR A 152 10.32 34.80 0.60
C THR A 152 11.07 33.97 1.63
N ILE A 153 10.43 32.93 2.20
CA ILE A 153 11.01 32.07 3.22
C ILE A 153 11.97 31.07 2.56
N PRO A 154 13.19 30.87 3.10
CA PRO A 154 14.08 29.82 2.63
C PRO A 154 13.40 28.45 2.68
N TRP A 155 13.50 27.66 1.60
CA TRP A 155 12.81 26.36 1.52
C TRP A 155 13.17 25.40 2.68
N ARG A 156 14.38 25.51 3.23
CA ARG A 156 14.81 24.70 4.39
C ARG A 156 13.97 24.99 5.63
N ASP A 157 13.61 26.25 5.83
CA ASP A 157 12.81 26.68 6.98
C ASP A 157 11.36 26.24 6.80
N LEU A 158 10.84 26.25 5.57
CA LEU A 158 9.52 25.69 5.26
C LEU A 158 9.45 24.19 5.57
N LEU A 159 10.48 23.42 5.19
CA LEU A 159 10.52 21.97 5.42
C LEU A 159 10.84 21.60 6.87
N ALA A 160 11.38 22.52 7.67
CA ALA A 160 11.61 22.30 9.09
C ALA A 160 10.31 22.42 9.92
N VAL A 161 9.23 22.94 9.33
CA VAL A 161 7.92 23.00 10.01
C VAL A 161 7.28 21.62 10.04
N GLU A 162 7.06 21.09 11.23
CA GLU A 162 6.37 19.82 11.42
C GLU A 162 4.85 20.03 11.43
N ILE A 163 4.21 19.69 10.31
CA ILE A 163 2.75 19.69 10.17
C ILE A 163 2.28 18.26 9.94
N SER A 164 1.60 17.70 10.93
CA SER A 164 1.00 16.38 10.83
C SER A 164 -0.51 16.48 10.67
N SER A 165 -1.06 15.57 9.87
CA SER A 165 -2.50 15.31 9.84
C SER A 165 -2.92 14.75 11.21
N PRO A 166 -4.07 15.19 11.78
CA PRO A 166 -4.65 14.54 12.95
C PRO A 166 -5.00 13.06 12.71
N ASN A 167 -5.09 12.66 11.44
CA ASN A 167 -5.36 11.31 10.99
C ASN A 167 -4.10 10.72 10.32
N PRO A 168 -3.33 9.83 10.99
CA PRO A 168 -2.17 9.14 10.42
C PRO A 168 -2.44 8.31 9.15
N PHE A 169 -3.69 7.98 8.83
CA PHE A 169 -4.07 7.23 7.63
C PHE A 169 -4.42 8.13 6.44
N LYS A 170 -4.12 9.42 6.52
CA LYS A 170 -4.33 10.43 5.47
C LYS A 170 -3.08 11.28 5.25
N SER A 171 -2.83 11.68 4.00
CA SER A 171 -1.68 12.54 3.68
C SER A 171 -1.95 13.99 4.06
N THR A 172 -0.94 14.64 4.67
CA THR A 172 -0.96 16.08 4.95
C THR A 172 -0.81 16.89 3.66
N PHE A 173 0.33 16.75 2.99
CA PHE A 173 0.64 17.40 1.72
C PHE A 173 0.66 16.35 0.63
N GLY A 174 -0.39 16.32 -0.18
CA GLY A 174 -0.56 15.38 -1.28
C GLY A 174 -1.54 15.95 -2.31
N PRO A 175 -1.87 15.18 -3.35
CA PRO A 175 -2.77 15.62 -4.40
C PRO A 175 -4.13 16.10 -3.87
N ILE A 176 -4.75 17.02 -4.58
CA ILE A 176 -6.09 17.55 -4.27
C ILE A 176 -6.97 17.56 -5.51
N ILE A 177 -8.29 17.66 -5.31
CA ILE A 177 -9.24 17.95 -6.40
C ILE A 177 -9.21 19.46 -6.63
N ASP A 178 -8.49 19.89 -7.65
CA ASP A 178 -8.31 21.31 -8.01
C ASP A 178 -9.28 21.78 -9.10
N GLY A 179 -10.01 20.86 -9.73
CA GLY A 179 -10.93 21.17 -10.83
C GLY A 179 -10.22 21.32 -12.19
N ASP A 180 -8.92 21.07 -12.25
CA ASP A 180 -8.10 21.24 -13.47
C ASP A 180 -7.25 19.99 -13.73
N VAL A 181 -6.13 19.80 -13.02
CA VAL A 181 -5.29 18.60 -13.16
C VAL A 181 -6.02 17.36 -12.65
N VAL A 182 -6.75 17.51 -11.53
CA VAL A 182 -7.65 16.50 -10.97
C VAL A 182 -9.06 17.11 -10.97
N PRO A 183 -9.84 16.90 -12.05
CA PRO A 183 -11.09 17.63 -12.26
C PRO A 183 -12.20 17.36 -11.24
N ASP A 184 -12.27 16.15 -10.72
CA ASP A 184 -13.34 15.68 -9.84
C ASP A 184 -12.85 14.48 -9.00
N ASN A 185 -13.72 13.93 -8.17
CA ASN A 185 -13.48 12.73 -7.39
C ASN A 185 -12.93 11.58 -8.26
N PRO A 186 -11.75 11.02 -7.94
CA PRO A 186 -11.12 9.98 -8.76
C PRO A 186 -12.01 8.76 -9.01
N LYS A 187 -12.85 8.37 -8.05
CA LYS A 187 -13.78 7.23 -8.21
C LYS A 187 -14.84 7.50 -9.26
N THR A 188 -15.27 8.76 -9.41
CA THR A 188 -16.20 9.19 -10.46
C THR A 188 -15.49 9.22 -11.80
N LEU A 189 -14.30 9.83 -11.87
CA LEU A 189 -13.50 9.93 -13.09
C LEU A 189 -13.12 8.55 -13.68
N MET A 190 -12.86 7.55 -12.83
CA MET A 190 -12.58 6.17 -13.27
C MET A 190 -13.76 5.49 -13.99
N ARG A 191 -14.97 6.05 -13.98
CA ARG A 191 -16.09 5.55 -14.78
C ARG A 191 -16.07 6.07 -16.22
N GLY A 192 -15.27 7.08 -16.51
CA GLY A 192 -15.18 7.72 -17.82
C GLY A 192 -14.31 6.95 -18.82
N GLU A 193 -14.44 7.31 -20.09
CA GLU A 193 -13.71 6.71 -21.21
C GLU A 193 -12.20 6.98 -21.16
N LEU A 194 -11.79 8.14 -20.64
CA LEU A 194 -10.36 8.50 -20.53
C LEU A 194 -9.59 7.44 -19.73
N PHE A 195 -10.08 7.07 -18.55
CA PHE A 195 -9.44 6.05 -17.72
C PHE A 195 -9.38 4.69 -18.41
N ARG A 196 -10.45 4.32 -19.12
CA ARG A 196 -10.59 3.04 -19.85
C ARG A 196 -9.72 2.95 -21.11
N SER A 197 -9.08 4.04 -21.53
CA SER A 197 -8.26 4.09 -22.74
C SER A 197 -6.81 3.61 -22.55
N TYR A 198 -6.41 3.28 -21.32
CA TYR A 198 -5.06 2.83 -20.96
C TYR A 198 -5.01 1.33 -20.64
N ASP A 199 -3.94 0.63 -21.01
CA ASP A 199 -3.72 -0.71 -20.43
C ASP A 199 -3.23 -0.55 -18.98
N ILE A 200 -3.82 -1.31 -18.05
CA ILE A 200 -3.52 -1.20 -16.61
C ILE A 200 -3.00 -2.53 -16.05
N LEU A 201 -1.89 -2.47 -15.33
CA LEU A 201 -1.40 -3.55 -14.48
C LEU A 201 -1.36 -3.05 -13.04
N VAL A 202 -2.01 -3.75 -12.12
CA VAL A 202 -2.05 -3.39 -10.71
C VAL A 202 -1.54 -4.53 -9.84
N GLY A 203 -1.01 -4.22 -8.65
CA GLY A 203 -0.73 -5.27 -7.69
C GLY A 203 -0.46 -4.81 -6.28
N VAL A 204 -0.38 -5.80 -5.40
CA VAL A 204 -0.30 -5.65 -3.95
C VAL A 204 0.73 -6.65 -3.41
N THR A 205 1.46 -6.30 -2.36
CA THR A 205 2.33 -7.23 -1.64
C THR A 205 1.56 -7.93 -0.53
N GLU A 206 2.01 -9.12 -0.12
CA GLU A 206 1.26 -9.97 0.82
C GLU A 206 1.00 -9.30 2.18
N GLN A 207 1.89 -8.41 2.63
CA GLN A 207 1.82 -7.68 3.89
C GLN A 207 2.16 -6.19 3.73
N ASP A 208 1.60 -5.52 2.71
CA ASP A 208 1.65 -4.05 2.58
C ASP A 208 1.26 -3.32 3.89
N GLY A 209 0.34 -3.90 4.65
CA GLY A 209 -0.15 -3.36 5.91
C GLY A 209 0.87 -3.33 7.05
N TYR A 210 2.05 -3.95 6.89
CA TYR A 210 3.10 -3.92 7.93
C TYR A 210 3.56 -2.50 8.25
N LYS A 211 3.62 -1.61 7.25
CA LYS A 211 3.98 -0.19 7.41
C LYS A 211 3.14 0.53 8.47
N TYR A 212 1.88 0.12 8.68
CA TYR A 212 0.99 0.75 9.65
C TYR A 212 1.16 0.22 11.07
N VAL A 213 1.97 -0.83 11.27
CA VAL A 213 2.20 -1.44 12.59
C VAL A 213 3.67 -1.51 12.99
N GLU A 214 4.61 -1.16 12.11
CA GLU A 214 6.05 -1.34 12.34
C GLU A 214 6.57 -0.57 13.56
N ASP A 215 5.99 0.59 13.84
CA ASP A 215 6.35 1.44 14.98
C ASP A 215 5.65 1.05 16.30
N PHE A 216 4.75 0.05 16.29
CA PHE A 216 4.04 -0.35 17.51
C PHE A 216 4.98 -1.11 18.47
N PRO A 217 5.13 -0.64 19.72
CA PRO A 217 5.99 -1.31 20.69
C PRO A 217 5.55 -2.76 20.93
N GLY A 218 6.50 -3.69 20.83
CA GLY A 218 6.24 -5.12 21.08
C GLY A 218 5.52 -5.84 19.94
N VAL A 219 5.30 -5.21 18.77
CA VAL A 219 4.61 -5.84 17.63
C VAL A 219 5.23 -7.19 17.22
N ASP A 220 6.54 -7.38 17.42
CA ASP A 220 7.24 -8.64 17.14
C ASP A 220 6.74 -9.82 18.00
N GLU A 221 6.32 -9.54 19.24
CA GLU A 221 5.84 -10.52 20.20
C GLU A 221 4.35 -10.86 19.97
N GLY A 222 3.65 -9.98 19.25
CA GLY A 222 2.23 -10.05 18.95
C GLY A 222 1.48 -8.86 19.55
N ILE A 223 0.19 -8.76 19.25
CA ILE A 223 -0.71 -7.73 19.76
C ILE A 223 -1.69 -8.41 20.71
N ASP A 224 -1.80 -7.94 21.95
CA ASP A 224 -2.80 -8.45 22.89
C ASP A 224 -4.23 -8.04 22.49
N ASP A 225 -5.22 -8.54 23.22
CA ASP A 225 -6.63 -8.28 22.86
C ASP A 225 -7.00 -6.79 22.96
N GLU A 226 -6.51 -6.12 24.00
CA GLU A 226 -6.74 -4.69 24.20
C GLU A 226 -6.10 -3.87 23.08
N GLY A 227 -4.84 -4.12 22.75
CA GLY A 227 -4.15 -3.47 21.63
C GLY A 227 -4.83 -3.74 20.30
N PHE A 228 -5.31 -4.97 20.06
CA PHE A 228 -6.03 -5.34 18.84
C PHE A 228 -7.31 -4.50 18.68
N ARG A 229 -8.11 -4.40 19.76
CA ARG A 229 -9.35 -3.60 19.76
C ARG A 229 -9.08 -2.10 19.66
N LEU A 230 -8.03 -1.60 20.31
CA LEU A 230 -7.63 -0.19 20.26
C LEU A 230 -7.19 0.21 18.85
N ILE A 231 -6.35 -0.59 18.20
CA ILE A 231 -5.87 -0.29 16.83
C ILE A 231 -7.04 -0.29 15.86
N ILE A 232 -7.93 -1.28 15.92
CA ILE A 232 -9.12 -1.33 15.06
C ILE A 232 -10.04 -0.14 15.36
N GLY A 233 -10.25 0.19 16.63
CA GLY A 233 -11.08 1.33 17.04
C GLY A 233 -10.54 2.66 16.55
N ASP A 234 -9.24 2.91 16.75
CA ASP A 234 -8.57 4.12 16.27
C ASP A 234 -8.65 4.23 14.74
N PHE A 235 -8.36 3.13 14.05
CA PHE A 235 -8.50 3.03 12.60
C PHE A 235 -9.90 3.38 12.10
N VAL A 236 -10.93 2.71 12.65
CA VAL A 236 -12.32 2.91 12.23
C VAL A 236 -12.76 4.35 12.50
N ASN A 237 -12.43 4.89 13.68
CA ASN A 237 -12.79 6.26 14.06
C ASN A 237 -12.14 7.34 13.18
N GLN A 238 -10.96 7.06 12.65
CA GLN A 238 -10.23 8.00 11.80
C GLN A 238 -10.68 7.91 10.33
N VAL A 239 -10.96 6.71 9.83
CA VAL A 239 -11.31 6.49 8.43
C VAL A 239 -12.79 6.74 8.16
N TYR A 240 -13.66 6.29 9.06
CA TYR A 240 -15.11 6.41 8.90
C TYR A 240 -15.66 7.57 9.73
N PRO A 241 -16.47 8.46 9.12
CA PRO A 241 -17.13 9.52 9.86
C PRO A 241 -18.18 8.91 10.79
N TYR A 242 -18.15 9.32 12.07
CA TYR A 242 -19.06 8.89 13.13
C TYR A 242 -18.80 7.48 13.68
N ARG A 243 -18.74 7.39 15.01
CA ARG A 243 -18.31 6.20 15.77
C ARG A 243 -19.38 5.12 15.73
N GLU A 244 -19.37 4.27 14.70
CA GLU A 244 -20.20 3.07 14.67
C GLU A 244 -19.42 1.93 15.33
N ASN A 245 -19.72 1.69 16.61
CA ASN A 245 -19.20 0.53 17.34
C ASN A 245 -19.46 -0.77 16.56
N GLU A 246 -20.55 -0.80 15.78
CA GLU A 246 -20.93 -1.89 14.88
C GLU A 246 -19.85 -2.18 13.82
N ILE A 247 -19.22 -1.15 13.23
CA ILE A 247 -18.13 -1.34 12.27
C ILE A 247 -16.90 -1.88 12.99
N GLN A 248 -16.55 -1.31 14.15
CA GLN A 248 -15.41 -1.79 14.93
C GLN A 248 -15.55 -3.27 15.31
N ASP A 249 -16.74 -3.68 15.77
CA ASP A 249 -17.03 -5.06 16.12
C ASP A 249 -17.02 -5.99 14.91
N ALA A 250 -17.59 -5.55 13.79
CA ALA A 250 -17.56 -6.32 12.54
C ALA A 250 -16.13 -6.52 12.02
N VAL A 251 -15.29 -5.47 12.07
CA VAL A 251 -13.88 -5.55 11.67
C VAL A 251 -13.11 -6.48 12.62
N ALA A 252 -13.25 -6.29 13.93
CA ALA A 252 -12.62 -7.17 14.91
C ALA A 252 -13.02 -8.64 14.68
N PHE A 253 -14.31 -8.89 14.46
CA PHE A 253 -14.80 -10.23 14.17
C PHE A 253 -14.18 -10.84 12.90
N MET A 254 -14.07 -10.06 11.83
CA MET A 254 -13.55 -10.52 10.54
C MET A 254 -12.04 -10.80 10.55
N TYR A 255 -11.28 -10.10 11.40
CA TYR A 255 -9.83 -10.22 11.47
C TYR A 255 -9.30 -11.04 12.66
N THR A 256 -10.19 -11.49 13.56
CA THR A 256 -9.86 -12.50 14.56
C THR A 256 -9.70 -13.87 13.90
N ASN A 257 -8.61 -14.57 14.24
CA ASN A 257 -8.44 -15.97 13.88
C ASN A 257 -9.15 -16.87 14.90
N TRP A 258 -10.43 -17.17 14.65
CA TRP A 258 -11.26 -17.99 15.55
C TRP A 258 -10.77 -19.44 15.72
N GLY A 259 -9.89 -19.93 14.85
CA GLY A 259 -9.32 -21.28 14.98
C GLY A 259 -8.13 -21.35 15.94
N GLU A 260 -7.42 -20.25 16.11
CA GLU A 260 -6.27 -20.13 16.99
C GLU A 260 -6.11 -18.66 17.41
N GLU A 261 -6.59 -18.34 18.61
CA GLU A 261 -6.57 -16.97 19.10
C GLU A 261 -5.39 -16.75 20.06
N ASN A 262 -4.39 -16.01 19.59
CA ASN A 262 -3.23 -15.60 20.36
C ASN A 262 -2.68 -14.25 19.86
N ASN A 263 -1.72 -13.68 20.59
CA ASN A 263 -1.20 -12.35 20.27
C ASN A 263 -0.59 -12.24 18.87
N ARG A 264 0.06 -13.31 18.37
CA ARG A 264 0.65 -13.32 17.02
C ARG A 264 -0.42 -13.35 15.93
N THR A 265 -1.46 -14.16 16.13
CA THR A 265 -2.59 -14.20 15.18
C THR A 265 -3.39 -12.90 15.16
N ARG A 266 -3.50 -12.18 16.28
CA ARG A 266 -4.08 -10.82 16.33
C ARG A 266 -3.22 -9.82 15.57
N ARG A 267 -1.90 -9.85 15.75
CA ARG A 267 -0.95 -9.06 14.94
C ARG A 267 -1.13 -9.31 13.46
N ASP A 268 -1.14 -10.59 13.05
CA ASP A 268 -1.30 -10.96 11.66
C ASP A 268 -2.67 -10.51 11.12
N GLY A 269 -3.72 -10.54 11.95
CA GLY A 269 -5.04 -9.99 11.66
C GLY A 269 -5.03 -8.48 11.40
N VAL A 270 -4.32 -7.70 12.23
CA VAL A 270 -4.19 -6.23 12.04
C VAL A 270 -3.40 -5.88 10.78
N VAL A 271 -2.24 -6.52 10.57
CA VAL A 271 -1.44 -6.34 9.35
C VAL A 271 -2.28 -6.64 8.11
N ARG A 272 -3.10 -7.69 8.19
CA ARG A 272 -4.01 -8.10 7.14
C ARG A 272 -5.12 -7.08 6.88
N MET A 273 -5.73 -6.55 7.95
CA MET A 273 -6.72 -5.49 7.88
C MET A 273 -6.18 -4.27 7.13
N PHE A 274 -5.00 -3.78 7.51
CA PHE A 274 -4.37 -2.65 6.83
C PHE A 274 -4.02 -2.97 5.38
N THR A 275 -3.43 -4.13 5.10
CA THR A 275 -3.11 -4.57 3.72
C THR A 275 -4.34 -4.52 2.82
N GLU A 276 -5.46 -5.03 3.31
CA GLU A 276 -6.68 -5.15 2.53
C GLU A 276 -7.39 -3.81 2.39
N HIS A 277 -7.63 -3.09 3.48
CA HIS A 277 -8.36 -1.83 3.42
C HIS A 277 -7.55 -0.70 2.74
N GLN A 278 -6.29 -0.53 3.13
CA GLN A 278 -5.49 0.62 2.69
C GLN A 278 -4.92 0.46 1.29
N VAL A 279 -4.79 -0.78 0.79
CA VAL A 279 -4.11 -1.06 -0.48
C VAL A 279 -4.93 -1.97 -1.40
N ALA A 280 -5.23 -3.21 -0.99
CA ALA A 280 -5.79 -4.20 -1.91
C ALA A 280 -7.21 -3.85 -2.39
N VAL A 281 -8.11 -3.45 -1.49
CA VAL A 281 -9.50 -3.11 -1.81
C VAL A 281 -9.59 -1.91 -2.77
N PRO A 282 -8.89 -0.78 -2.53
CA PRO A 282 -8.79 0.31 -3.51
C PRO A 282 -8.31 -0.14 -4.90
N LEU A 283 -7.32 -1.03 -4.98
CA LEU A 283 -6.83 -1.56 -6.25
C LEU A 283 -7.83 -2.48 -6.95
N ILE A 284 -8.59 -3.27 -6.19
CA ILE A 284 -9.63 -4.15 -6.73
C ILE A 284 -10.82 -3.35 -7.23
N ILE A 285 -11.26 -2.31 -6.49
CA ILE A 285 -12.30 -1.39 -6.97
C ILE A 285 -11.84 -0.72 -8.28
N LEU A 286 -10.60 -0.25 -8.34
CA LEU A 286 -10.01 0.31 -9.56
C LEU A 286 -10.02 -0.71 -10.71
N GLY A 287 -9.54 -1.93 -10.48
CA GLY A 287 -9.53 -3.00 -11.49
C GLY A 287 -10.93 -3.37 -11.98
N ASN A 288 -11.92 -3.36 -11.09
CA ASN A 288 -13.33 -3.56 -11.42
C ASN A 288 -13.87 -2.42 -12.30
N LEU A 289 -13.63 -1.17 -11.92
CA LEU A 289 -14.06 0.00 -12.69
C LEU A 289 -13.41 0.04 -14.09
N HIS A 290 -12.15 -0.38 -14.19
CA HIS A 290 -11.40 -0.41 -15.44
C HIS A 290 -11.85 -1.54 -16.38
N SER A 291 -12.01 -2.76 -15.86
CA SER A 291 -12.28 -3.96 -16.67
C SER A 291 -13.76 -4.19 -16.99
N ASN A 292 -14.68 -3.65 -16.20
CA ASN A 292 -16.10 -3.88 -16.38
C ASN A 292 -16.60 -3.32 -17.71
N GLU A 293 -17.09 -4.21 -18.58
CA GLU A 293 -17.56 -3.90 -19.95
C GLU A 293 -16.52 -3.20 -20.84
N ASN A 294 -15.23 -3.28 -20.47
CA ASN A 294 -14.13 -2.74 -21.27
C ASN A 294 -13.44 -3.90 -22.01
N TYR A 295 -13.46 -3.84 -23.34
CA TYR A 295 -12.84 -4.82 -24.23
C TYR A 295 -11.74 -4.21 -25.11
N GLU A 296 -11.49 -2.91 -24.98
CA GLU A 296 -10.51 -2.20 -25.82
C GLU A 296 -9.10 -2.24 -25.22
N THR A 297 -9.01 -2.29 -23.89
CA THR A 297 -7.75 -2.30 -23.14
C THR A 297 -7.74 -3.40 -22.09
N SER A 298 -6.54 -3.83 -21.72
CA SER A 298 -6.37 -4.95 -20.79
C SER A 298 -6.14 -4.51 -19.35
N THR A 299 -6.68 -5.27 -18.40
CA THR A 299 -6.36 -5.18 -16.97
C THR A 299 -5.63 -6.42 -16.51
N TYR A 300 -4.57 -6.28 -15.73
CA TYR A 300 -3.87 -7.38 -15.07
C TYR A 300 -3.69 -7.11 -13.59
N PHE A 301 -3.88 -8.12 -12.75
CA PHE A 301 -3.67 -8.03 -11.30
C PHE A 301 -2.57 -9.00 -10.86
N TYR A 302 -1.72 -8.59 -9.93
CA TYR A 302 -0.77 -9.49 -9.26
C TYR A 302 -0.75 -9.36 -7.74
N THR A 303 -0.24 -10.39 -7.09
CA THR A 303 0.15 -10.39 -5.69
C THR A 303 1.61 -10.79 -5.57
N PHE A 304 2.39 -10.04 -4.80
CA PHE A 304 3.78 -10.38 -4.50
C PHE A 304 3.90 -11.07 -3.15
N ASN A 305 4.31 -12.34 -3.17
CA ASN A 305 4.24 -13.27 -2.04
C ASN A 305 5.58 -13.95 -1.75
N HIS A 306 6.68 -13.21 -1.94
CA HIS A 306 8.03 -13.70 -1.65
C HIS A 306 8.74 -12.74 -0.71
N ARG A 307 9.18 -13.22 0.46
CA ARG A 307 10.05 -12.45 1.34
C ARG A 307 11.44 -12.35 0.73
N PRO A 308 11.94 -11.14 0.40
CA PRO A 308 13.31 -10.99 -0.08
C PRO A 308 14.32 -11.42 1.00
N SER A 309 15.38 -12.10 0.61
CA SER A 309 16.50 -12.45 1.51
C SER A 309 17.23 -11.20 2.03
N SER A 310 17.09 -10.08 1.31
CA SER A 310 17.57 -8.76 1.65
C SER A 310 16.64 -7.96 2.56
N SER A 311 15.47 -8.51 2.92
CA SER A 311 14.46 -7.78 3.67
C SER A 311 15.02 -7.30 5.01
N PRO A 312 14.94 -5.98 5.31
CA PRO A 312 15.37 -5.43 6.60
C PRO A 312 14.35 -5.72 7.72
N ASN A 313 13.16 -6.20 7.35
CA ASN A 313 12.03 -6.36 8.26
C ASN A 313 12.21 -7.59 9.17
N PRO A 314 11.47 -7.69 10.29
CA PRO A 314 11.49 -8.87 11.15
C PRO A 314 11.17 -10.18 10.40
N PRO A 315 11.68 -11.35 10.82
CA PRO A 315 11.52 -12.62 10.09
C PRO A 315 10.08 -13.11 9.90
N TRP A 316 9.14 -12.63 10.71
CA TRP A 316 7.72 -12.98 10.61
C TRP A 316 6.99 -12.19 9.53
N VAL A 317 7.56 -11.06 9.08
CA VAL A 317 7.02 -10.28 7.97
C VAL A 317 7.28 -11.05 6.68
N GLU A 318 6.26 -11.28 5.88
CA GLU A 318 6.42 -12.00 4.61
C GLU A 318 6.95 -11.06 3.52
N ALA A 319 6.08 -10.52 2.67
CA ALA A 319 6.43 -9.51 1.69
C ALA A 319 5.83 -8.16 2.11
N ALA A 320 6.69 -7.26 2.59
CA ALA A 320 6.29 -5.94 3.07
C ALA A 320 6.01 -4.97 1.91
N HIS A 321 5.62 -3.75 2.27
CA HIS A 321 5.33 -2.68 1.31
C HIS A 321 6.52 -2.41 0.37
N SER A 322 6.26 -2.37 -0.94
CA SER A 322 7.26 -2.10 -2.00
C SER A 322 8.45 -3.08 -2.10
N GLU A 323 8.39 -4.25 -1.45
CA GLU A 323 9.46 -5.28 -1.52
C GLU A 323 9.53 -6.03 -2.88
N ASP A 324 8.60 -5.76 -3.79
CA ASP A 324 8.63 -6.20 -5.18
C ASP A 324 9.58 -5.33 -6.05
N MET A 325 9.82 -4.07 -5.67
CA MET A 325 10.63 -3.12 -6.43
C MET A 325 12.06 -3.58 -6.73
N PRO A 326 12.83 -4.19 -5.80
CA PRO A 326 14.16 -4.71 -6.11
C PRO A 326 14.13 -5.75 -7.25
N PHE A 327 13.06 -6.55 -7.35
CA PHE A 327 12.89 -7.57 -8.38
C PHE A 327 12.54 -6.95 -9.73
N VAL A 328 11.73 -5.89 -9.75
CA VAL A 328 11.40 -5.12 -10.97
C VAL A 328 12.63 -4.41 -11.54
N PHE A 329 13.51 -3.88 -10.70
CA PHE A 329 14.74 -3.21 -11.13
C PHE A 329 15.92 -4.16 -11.35
N GLY A 330 15.77 -5.46 -11.13
CA GLY A 330 16.84 -6.42 -11.39
C GLY A 330 17.96 -6.44 -10.35
N ALA A 331 17.72 -5.93 -9.15
CA ALA A 331 18.73 -5.90 -8.08
C ALA A 331 19.35 -7.27 -7.78
N PRO A 332 18.59 -8.39 -7.76
CA PRO A 332 19.17 -9.72 -7.57
C PRO A 332 20.23 -10.12 -8.60
N LEU A 333 20.20 -9.60 -9.83
CA LEU A 333 21.10 -10.01 -10.91
C LEU A 333 22.52 -9.41 -10.78
N VAL A 334 22.70 -8.35 -9.99
CA VAL A 334 23.93 -7.56 -9.97
C VAL A 334 24.36 -7.12 -8.56
N GLY A 335 23.53 -7.33 -7.54
CA GLY A 335 23.82 -6.89 -6.16
C GLY A 335 24.00 -5.38 -6.06
N LEU A 336 23.08 -4.59 -6.65
CA LEU A 336 23.21 -3.13 -6.80
C LEU A 336 23.60 -2.40 -5.51
N ARG A 337 24.39 -1.34 -5.66
CA ARG A 337 24.95 -0.48 -4.60
C ARG A 337 23.92 0.17 -3.67
N ILE A 338 22.64 0.21 -4.05
CA ILE A 338 21.54 0.73 -3.22
C ILE A 338 21.15 -0.28 -2.12
N TYR A 339 21.26 -1.59 -2.42
CA TYR A 339 21.01 -2.70 -1.49
C TYR A 339 22.33 -3.32 -1.03
N ARG A 340 23.25 -2.45 -0.58
CA ARG A 340 24.59 -2.82 -0.10
C ARG A 340 24.50 -4.04 0.84
N ASP A 341 25.29 -5.07 0.55
CA ASP A 341 25.44 -6.30 1.35
C ASP A 341 24.29 -7.32 1.32
N SER A 342 23.35 -7.19 0.38
CA SER A 342 22.24 -8.15 0.23
C SER A 342 22.61 -9.37 -0.64
N ASN A 343 22.87 -10.51 0.00
CA ASN A 343 23.07 -11.79 -0.69
C ASN A 343 21.74 -12.37 -1.17
N TYR A 344 21.30 -11.98 -2.36
CA TYR A 344 20.17 -12.62 -3.02
C TYR A 344 20.49 -14.06 -3.41
N THR A 345 19.48 -14.92 -3.31
CA THR A 345 19.56 -16.32 -3.69
C THR A 345 19.39 -16.51 -5.20
N LYS A 346 19.88 -17.64 -5.73
CA LYS A 346 19.66 -18.00 -7.15
C LYS A 346 18.17 -18.10 -7.53
N SER A 347 17.32 -18.45 -6.56
CA SER A 347 15.87 -18.47 -6.77
C SER A 347 15.30 -17.07 -6.95
N GLU A 348 15.87 -16.07 -6.28
CA GLU A 348 15.48 -14.66 -6.41
C GLU A 348 16.00 -14.03 -7.71
N ILE A 349 17.18 -14.46 -8.19
CA ILE A 349 17.67 -14.12 -9.53
C ILE A 349 16.66 -14.60 -10.59
N MET A 350 16.24 -15.87 -10.49
CA MET A 350 15.20 -16.43 -11.37
C MET A 350 13.88 -15.64 -11.29
N LEU A 351 13.41 -15.34 -10.07
CA LEU A 351 12.18 -14.60 -9.84
C LEU A 351 12.24 -13.19 -10.46
N SER A 352 13.34 -12.47 -10.25
CA SER A 352 13.54 -11.13 -10.80
C SER A 352 13.59 -11.14 -12.33
N ALA A 353 14.31 -12.09 -12.93
CA ALA A 353 14.34 -12.24 -14.39
C ALA A 353 12.94 -12.52 -14.99
N ALA A 354 12.11 -13.32 -14.31
CA ALA A 354 10.73 -13.58 -14.71
C ALA A 354 9.85 -12.33 -14.59
N ILE A 355 9.91 -11.61 -13.46
CA ILE A 355 9.18 -10.36 -13.20
C ILE A 355 9.54 -9.29 -14.24
N MET A 356 10.84 -9.04 -14.48
CA MET A 356 11.28 -8.07 -15.49
C MET A 356 10.77 -8.42 -16.89
N THR A 357 10.67 -9.71 -17.22
CA THR A 357 10.10 -10.16 -18.50
C THR A 357 8.63 -9.77 -18.61
N TYR A 358 7.82 -10.03 -17.57
CA TYR A 358 6.41 -9.63 -17.56
C TYR A 358 6.22 -8.11 -17.64
N TRP A 359 6.96 -7.34 -16.84
CA TRP A 359 6.88 -5.87 -16.84
C TRP A 359 7.24 -5.27 -18.20
N THR A 360 8.32 -5.78 -18.81
CA THR A 360 8.79 -5.24 -20.10
C THR A 360 7.95 -5.72 -21.27
N ASN A 361 7.35 -6.91 -21.20
CA ASN A 361 6.34 -7.37 -22.15
C ASN A 361 5.10 -6.47 -22.11
N PHE A 362 4.55 -6.23 -20.92
CA PHE A 362 3.42 -5.32 -20.75
C PHE A 362 3.74 -3.92 -21.30
N ALA A 363 4.94 -3.40 -21.03
CA ALA A 363 5.36 -2.11 -21.60
C ALA A 363 5.47 -2.12 -23.15
N LYS A 364 5.80 -3.27 -23.77
CA LYS A 364 5.92 -3.39 -25.22
C LYS A 364 4.56 -3.53 -25.92
N SER A 365 3.68 -4.37 -25.38
CA SER A 365 2.49 -4.86 -26.09
C SER A 365 1.16 -4.57 -25.39
N GLY A 366 1.16 -4.32 -24.08
CA GLY A 366 -0.06 -4.29 -23.25
C GLY A 366 -0.44 -5.66 -22.70
N ASP A 367 0.28 -6.71 -23.06
CA ASP A 367 0.11 -8.08 -22.57
C ASP A 367 1.41 -8.55 -21.89
N PRO A 368 1.41 -8.88 -20.59
CA PRO A 368 2.60 -9.34 -19.89
C PRO A 368 3.16 -10.65 -20.47
N ASN A 369 2.39 -11.42 -21.22
CA ASN A 369 2.85 -12.69 -21.83
C ASN A 369 3.55 -12.52 -23.18
N SER A 370 3.49 -11.33 -23.79
CA SER A 370 3.94 -11.07 -25.16
C SER A 370 4.82 -9.83 -25.27
N PRO A 371 5.90 -9.82 -26.08
CA PRO A 371 6.26 -10.82 -27.09
C PRO A 371 7.24 -11.89 -26.63
N ILE A 372 7.84 -11.74 -25.44
CA ILE A 372 8.85 -12.67 -24.94
C ILE A 372 8.21 -13.71 -24.05
N VAL A 373 8.14 -14.96 -24.54
CA VAL A 373 7.66 -16.09 -23.74
C VAL A 373 8.68 -16.43 -22.64
N GLN A 374 8.17 -16.75 -21.45
CA GLN A 374 8.96 -17.22 -20.32
C GLN A 374 9.68 -18.52 -20.70
N LYS A 375 11.03 -18.49 -20.67
CA LYS A 375 11.89 -19.65 -20.94
C LYS A 375 13.11 -19.59 -20.03
N THR A 376 13.60 -20.75 -19.61
CA THR A 376 14.86 -20.86 -18.88
C THR A 376 16.00 -20.42 -19.79
N ARG A 377 16.76 -19.45 -19.30
CA ARG A 377 17.97 -18.90 -19.93
C ARG A 377 19.05 -18.79 -18.86
N PHE A 378 20.31 -18.66 -19.28
CA PHE A 378 21.45 -18.52 -18.37
C PHE A 378 21.28 -17.43 -17.30
N VAL A 379 20.62 -16.31 -17.63
CA VAL A 379 20.34 -15.21 -16.70
C VAL A 379 19.54 -15.63 -15.45
N HIS A 380 18.77 -16.71 -15.51
CA HIS A 380 17.92 -17.14 -14.38
C HIS A 380 18.70 -17.92 -13.31
N GLU A 381 19.88 -18.48 -13.64
CA GLU A 381 20.67 -19.41 -12.81
C GLU A 381 19.98 -20.70 -12.30
N ARG A 382 18.66 -20.79 -12.43
CA ARG A 382 17.79 -21.91 -12.09
C ARG A 382 16.73 -22.08 -13.18
N PRO A 383 16.08 -23.27 -13.26
CA PRO A 383 14.91 -23.44 -14.10
C PRO A 383 13.84 -22.38 -13.77
N ASN A 384 13.36 -21.68 -14.79
CA ASN A 384 12.33 -20.68 -14.66
C ASN A 384 11.01 -21.37 -14.31
N ARG A 385 10.46 -21.06 -13.13
CA ARG A 385 9.21 -21.67 -12.66
C ARG A 385 7.96 -21.10 -13.35
N TYR A 386 8.11 -20.06 -14.17
CA TYR A 386 7.04 -19.36 -14.86
C TYR A 386 6.86 -19.79 -16.32
N GLU A 387 7.61 -20.78 -16.83
CA GLU A 387 7.54 -21.22 -18.24
C GLU A 387 6.14 -21.63 -18.69
N GLU A 388 5.42 -22.33 -17.82
CA GLU A 388 4.06 -22.86 -18.09
C GLU A 388 2.97 -21.99 -17.44
N VAL A 389 3.33 -20.81 -16.94
CA VAL A 389 2.39 -19.92 -16.24
C VAL A 389 1.98 -18.80 -17.18
N GLU A 390 0.75 -18.86 -17.65
CA GLU A 390 0.12 -17.80 -18.44
C GLU A 390 -0.59 -16.81 -17.52
N TRP A 391 -0.20 -15.53 -17.58
CA TRP A 391 -0.86 -14.47 -16.82
C TRP A 391 -2.16 -14.04 -17.50
N LEU A 392 -3.27 -14.61 -17.05
CA LEU A 392 -4.61 -14.28 -17.57
C LEU A 392 -5.04 -12.86 -17.17
N SER A 393 -5.78 -12.20 -18.06
CA SER A 393 -6.35 -10.87 -17.82
C SER A 393 -7.37 -10.88 -16.69
N TYR A 394 -7.39 -9.82 -15.89
CA TYR A 394 -8.37 -9.56 -14.85
C TYR A 394 -9.65 -8.95 -15.43
N ARG A 395 -10.81 -9.55 -15.12
CA ARG A 395 -12.12 -9.01 -15.50
C ARG A 395 -13.19 -9.20 -14.42
N ALA A 396 -13.96 -8.14 -14.19
CA ALA A 396 -15.07 -8.13 -13.25
C ALA A 396 -16.38 -8.72 -13.80
N ASP A 397 -16.59 -8.71 -15.12
CA ASP A 397 -17.88 -8.97 -15.76
C ASP A 397 -18.23 -10.46 -15.91
N ASN A 398 -17.24 -11.34 -15.98
CA ASN A 398 -17.42 -12.74 -16.37
C ASN A 398 -16.76 -13.75 -15.41
N ASP A 399 -16.61 -13.39 -14.13
CA ASP A 399 -15.96 -14.24 -13.12
C ASP A 399 -14.50 -14.61 -13.50
N SER A 400 -13.82 -13.74 -14.25
CA SER A 400 -12.39 -13.88 -14.62
C SER A 400 -11.52 -12.90 -13.87
N ASP A 401 -11.72 -12.78 -12.57
CA ASP A 401 -10.92 -11.96 -11.64
C ASP A 401 -9.58 -12.62 -11.28
N PHE A 402 -8.90 -13.14 -12.31
CA PHE A 402 -7.62 -13.81 -12.21
C PHE A 402 -6.51 -12.86 -11.75
N TYR A 403 -5.58 -13.39 -10.96
CA TYR A 403 -4.37 -12.67 -10.61
C TYR A 403 -3.12 -13.54 -10.62
N MET A 404 -1.99 -12.95 -11.00
CA MET A 404 -0.68 -13.60 -10.92
C MET A 404 -0.19 -13.64 -9.48
N TYR A 405 0.10 -14.83 -8.97
CA TYR A 405 0.78 -15.02 -7.70
C TYR A 405 2.30 -15.07 -7.94
N PHE A 406 3.00 -13.97 -7.66
CA PHE A 406 4.46 -13.95 -7.72
C PHE A 406 5.06 -14.55 -6.46
N GLY A 407 5.78 -15.66 -6.63
CA GLY A 407 6.57 -16.28 -5.59
C GLY A 407 7.30 -17.51 -6.09
N MET A 408 7.73 -18.36 -5.17
CA MET A 408 8.46 -19.58 -5.53
C MET A 408 7.55 -20.68 -6.11
N LYS A 409 6.24 -20.57 -5.94
CA LYS A 409 5.23 -21.48 -6.51
C LYS A 409 4.21 -20.65 -7.30
N PRO A 410 4.57 -20.21 -8.52
CA PRO A 410 3.71 -19.34 -9.29
C PRO A 410 2.44 -20.04 -9.73
N ARG A 411 1.35 -19.28 -9.81
CA ARG A 411 0.00 -19.75 -10.14
C ARG A 411 -0.89 -18.55 -10.49
N VAL A 412 -2.00 -18.81 -11.17
CA VAL A 412 -3.00 -17.79 -11.54
C VAL A 412 -4.37 -18.14 -10.95
N PRO A 413 -4.55 -18.00 -9.62
CA PRO A 413 -5.84 -18.18 -8.96
C PRO A 413 -6.85 -17.08 -9.33
N LYS A 414 -8.10 -17.31 -8.94
CA LYS A 414 -9.23 -16.37 -9.02
C LYS A 414 -9.59 -15.82 -7.64
N GLY A 415 -10.28 -14.68 -7.59
CA GLY A 415 -10.91 -14.16 -6.38
C GLY A 415 -9.94 -13.86 -5.25
N TYR A 416 -9.06 -12.87 -5.43
CA TYR A 416 -8.15 -12.44 -4.37
C TYR A 416 -8.96 -12.06 -3.11
N ARG A 417 -8.89 -12.92 -2.10
CA ARG A 417 -9.55 -12.74 -0.78
C ARG A 417 -10.98 -12.23 -0.86
N SER A 418 -11.76 -12.79 -1.80
CA SER A 418 -13.11 -12.32 -2.16
C SER A 418 -14.04 -12.05 -0.98
N GLN A 419 -14.03 -12.90 0.06
CA GLN A 419 -14.85 -12.72 1.27
C GLN A 419 -14.53 -11.41 2.01
N ARG A 420 -13.24 -11.07 2.15
CA ARG A 420 -12.83 -9.85 2.86
C ARG A 420 -12.93 -8.61 1.99
N VAL A 421 -12.73 -8.77 0.68
CA VAL A 421 -13.02 -7.69 -0.27
C VAL A 421 -14.52 -7.36 -0.23
N ALA A 422 -15.40 -8.35 -0.29
CA ALA A 422 -16.84 -8.15 -0.17
C ALA A 422 -17.23 -7.55 1.18
N PHE A 423 -16.56 -7.92 2.28
CA PHE A 423 -16.75 -7.30 3.58
C PHE A 423 -16.57 -5.77 3.51
N TRP A 424 -15.45 -5.29 2.95
CA TRP A 424 -15.18 -3.85 2.84
C TRP A 424 -16.02 -3.13 1.78
N VAL A 425 -16.31 -3.80 0.66
CA VAL A 425 -17.00 -3.17 -0.49
C VAL A 425 -18.52 -3.18 -0.35
N GLU A 426 -19.08 -4.21 0.30
CA GLU A 426 -20.53 -4.44 0.37
C GLU A 426 -21.08 -4.30 1.79
N LEU A 427 -20.45 -4.93 2.80
CA LEU A 427 -21.01 -4.95 4.16
C LEU A 427 -20.77 -3.64 4.90
N VAL A 428 -19.51 -3.19 4.98
CA VAL A 428 -19.15 -1.98 5.74
C VAL A 428 -19.93 -0.74 5.26
N PRO A 429 -20.10 -0.49 3.95
CA PRO A 429 -20.92 0.64 3.49
C PRO A 429 -22.40 0.56 3.87
N LYS A 430 -22.95 -0.64 4.10
CA LYS A 430 -24.34 -0.84 4.56
C LYS A 430 -24.48 -0.63 6.07
N LEU A 431 -23.41 -0.83 6.83
CA LEU A 431 -23.39 -0.53 8.26
C LEU A 431 -23.45 0.98 8.52
N LEU A 432 -22.80 1.77 7.65
CA LEU A 432 -22.84 3.24 7.67
C LEU A 432 -24.29 3.76 7.54
N ARG A 433 -24.84 4.32 8.62
CA ARG A 433 -26.24 4.76 8.67
C ARG A 433 -26.50 5.93 7.69
N PRO A 434 -27.53 5.89 6.82
CA PRO A 434 -27.78 6.93 5.80
C PRO A 434 -28.13 8.35 6.30
N LYS A 435 -28.35 8.55 7.61
CA LYS A 435 -29.01 9.77 8.13
C LYS A 435 -28.09 10.99 8.36
N GLN A 436 -26.77 10.88 8.17
CA GLN A 436 -25.84 11.98 8.54
C GLN A 436 -25.00 12.55 7.38
N VAL A 437 -25.11 12.01 6.17
CA VAL A 437 -24.31 12.43 4.99
C VAL A 437 -24.64 13.86 4.51
N ARG A 438 -25.75 14.46 4.95
CA ARG A 438 -26.25 15.74 4.40
C ARG A 438 -25.75 17.02 5.10
N ASN A 439 -25.03 16.92 6.22
CA ASN A 439 -24.63 18.09 7.03
C ASN A 439 -23.11 18.40 7.06
N SER A 440 -22.26 17.56 6.47
CA SER A 440 -20.80 17.64 6.66
C SER A 440 -20.08 18.65 5.74
N GLU A 441 -20.58 18.93 4.54
CA GLU A 441 -19.91 19.88 3.62
C GLU A 441 -20.04 21.35 4.08
N SER A 442 -21.06 21.68 4.87
CA SER A 442 -21.35 23.05 5.30
C SER A 442 -20.65 23.48 6.59
N ALA A 443 -20.22 22.53 7.44
CA ALA A 443 -19.70 22.86 8.79
C ALA A 443 -18.18 23.05 8.82
N LEU A 444 -17.41 22.28 8.03
CA LEU A 444 -15.94 22.32 8.05
C LEU A 444 -15.34 23.54 7.32
N VAL A 445 -16.06 24.12 6.37
CA VAL A 445 -15.60 25.27 5.58
C VAL A 445 -15.61 26.59 6.38
N LYS A 446 -16.36 26.66 7.49
CA LYS A 446 -16.50 27.90 8.26
C LYS A 446 -15.34 28.17 9.23
N ASP A 447 -14.72 27.14 9.80
CA ASP A 447 -13.67 27.31 10.84
C ASP A 447 -12.28 27.70 10.29
N ALA A 448 -12.00 27.46 9.00
CA ALA A 448 -10.65 27.67 8.45
C ALA A 448 -10.32 29.13 8.10
N ASN A 449 -11.33 29.98 7.89
CA ASN A 449 -11.13 31.42 7.63
C ASN A 449 -10.88 32.21 8.92
N GLU A 450 -11.35 31.73 10.08
CA GLU A 450 -11.23 32.46 11.34
C GLU A 450 -9.80 32.46 11.89
N LEU A 451 -8.97 31.45 11.60
CA LEU A 451 -7.66 31.29 12.26
C LEU A 451 -6.71 32.49 12.00
N CYS A 452 -6.62 32.95 10.75
CA CYS A 452 -5.77 34.09 10.40
C CYS A 452 -6.40 35.45 10.74
N GLU A 453 -7.73 35.56 10.75
CA GLU A 453 -8.44 36.78 11.17
C GLU A 453 -8.32 36.98 12.71
N LEU A 454 -8.38 35.89 13.48
CA LEU A 454 -8.27 35.92 14.94
C LEU A 454 -6.88 36.36 15.42
N LEU A 455 -5.81 35.99 14.72
CA LEU A 455 -4.44 36.37 15.08
C LEU A 455 -4.19 37.88 14.91
N GLU A 456 -4.83 38.56 13.95
CA GLU A 456 -4.79 40.03 13.86
C GLU A 456 -5.59 40.71 14.96
N THR A 457 -6.73 40.14 15.40
CA THR A 457 -7.47 40.70 16.55
C THR A 457 -6.68 40.59 17.85
N GLY A 458 -5.85 39.56 18.01
CA GLY A 458 -4.92 39.43 19.14
C GLY A 458 -3.74 40.41 19.11
N HIS A 459 -3.32 40.87 17.92
CA HIS A 459 -2.28 41.90 17.77
C HIS A 459 -2.83 43.34 17.75
N ASN A 460 -4.10 43.55 17.41
CA ASN A 460 -4.74 44.86 17.39
C ASN A 460 -5.41 45.27 18.71
N THR A 461 -5.40 44.44 19.76
CA THR A 461 -5.83 44.84 21.12
C THR A 461 -4.74 45.52 21.96
N GLY A 462 -3.68 46.01 21.33
CA GLY A 462 -2.59 46.75 21.97
C GLY A 462 -2.53 48.22 21.54
N GLY A 463 -3.62 48.98 21.70
CA GLY A 463 -3.65 50.40 21.38
C GLY A 463 -4.66 51.18 22.23
N ASP A 464 -4.14 52.18 22.94
CA ASP A 464 -4.80 53.26 23.69
C ASP A 464 -5.45 52.97 25.06
N GLY A 465 -4.69 53.33 26.11
CA GLY A 465 -5.16 53.52 27.48
C GLY A 465 -4.01 53.80 28.45
N ASP A 466 -3.62 55.07 28.56
CA ASP A 466 -2.57 55.58 29.46
C ASP A 466 -2.69 55.07 30.91
N GLY A 467 -1.58 54.58 31.47
CA GLY A 467 -1.46 54.23 32.88
C GLY A 467 -0.06 53.72 33.25
N ALA A 468 0.70 54.58 33.93
CA ALA A 468 2.12 54.40 34.24
C ALA A 468 2.48 53.10 35.00
N GLY A 469 3.63 52.52 34.63
CA GLY A 469 4.54 51.87 35.57
C GLY A 469 4.66 50.35 35.50
N LYS A 470 5.68 49.87 34.78
CA LYS A 470 6.73 48.90 35.22
C LYS A 470 7.30 48.15 34.02
N LYS A 471 8.62 48.31 33.78
CA LYS A 471 9.39 47.40 32.93
C LYS A 471 9.51 46.04 33.61
N PRO A 472 9.38 44.91 32.90
CA PRO A 472 10.02 43.67 33.32
C PRO A 472 11.41 43.57 32.71
N SER A 473 12.31 43.23 33.60
CA SER A 473 13.75 43.11 33.47
C SER A 473 14.19 41.79 32.83
N SER A 474 15.33 41.84 32.13
CA SER A 474 16.39 40.84 32.04
C SER A 474 16.02 39.36 32.29
N TRP A 475 16.05 38.58 31.21
CA TRP A 475 16.17 37.13 31.27
C TRP A 475 17.57 36.72 31.77
N ILE A 476 17.61 36.02 32.90
CA ILE A 476 18.76 35.22 33.35
C ILE A 476 18.25 33.79 33.57
N PRO A 477 18.94 32.75 33.07
CA PRO A 477 18.45 31.38 33.04
C PRO A 477 18.81 30.61 34.33
N MET A 478 17.96 29.67 34.77
CA MET A 478 18.42 28.62 35.67
C MET A 478 17.62 27.30 35.61
N LYS A 479 18.35 26.30 35.08
CA LYS A 479 18.51 24.88 35.49
C LYS A 479 17.29 24.01 35.88
N SER A 480 17.15 22.98 35.04
CA SER A 480 16.76 21.58 35.25
C SER A 480 16.56 21.06 36.68
N HIS A 481 15.44 20.36 36.87
CA HIS A 481 15.43 19.07 37.55
C HIS A 481 14.66 18.03 36.70
N SER A 482 15.31 16.88 36.54
CA SER A 482 14.88 15.70 35.82
C SER A 482 13.76 14.97 36.56
N ASP A 483 12.74 14.54 35.83
CA ASP A 483 12.13 13.22 36.05
C ASP A 483 11.75 12.61 34.70
N THR A 484 12.09 11.33 34.59
CA THR A 484 12.27 10.56 33.37
C THR A 484 10.95 10.15 32.70
N VAL A 485 10.69 10.69 31.52
CA VAL A 485 9.91 10.02 30.46
C VAL A 485 10.87 9.80 29.30
N ARG A 486 11.24 8.55 29.05
CA ARG A 486 12.12 8.18 27.92
C ARG A 486 11.30 8.13 26.64
N THR A 487 11.18 9.27 25.97
CA THR A 487 10.88 9.36 24.54
C THR A 487 12.19 9.18 23.78
N THR A 488 12.38 8.04 23.11
CA THR A 488 13.56 7.80 22.27
C THR A 488 13.33 8.38 20.88
N CYS A 489 13.66 9.65 20.69
CA CYS A 489 14.08 10.18 19.39
C CYS A 489 15.61 9.96 19.27
N MET A 490 16.06 9.35 18.18
CA MET A 490 17.48 9.34 17.77
C MET A 490 17.59 9.91 16.35
N PRO A 491 18.73 10.54 16.00
CA PRO A 491 18.81 11.59 15.01
C PRO A 491 18.99 11.09 13.58
N PHE A 492 18.53 11.94 12.66
CA PHE A 492 18.91 12.01 11.26
C PHE A 492 20.40 11.71 11.03
N ILE A 493 20.70 10.68 10.24
CA ILE A 493 21.99 10.56 9.57
C ILE A 493 21.92 11.39 8.29
N ALA A 494 22.43 12.62 8.37
CA ALA A 494 22.85 13.36 7.19
C ALA A 494 23.98 12.58 6.51
N ILE A 495 23.76 12.16 5.26
CA ILE A 495 24.82 11.60 4.41
C ILE A 495 25.75 12.76 4.01
N PRO A 496 27.03 12.79 4.41
CA PRO A 496 27.95 13.81 3.95
C PRO A 496 28.36 13.49 2.51
N THR A 497 28.11 14.42 1.58
CA THR A 497 28.78 14.44 0.28
C THR A 497 30.27 14.68 0.52
N ARG A 498 31.12 13.67 0.29
CA ARG A 498 32.57 13.80 0.49
C ARG A 498 33.23 14.43 -0.74
N ASP A 499 33.80 15.61 -0.53
CA ASP A 499 34.73 16.33 -1.39
C ASP A 499 35.95 15.43 -1.75
N PRO A 500 36.32 15.26 -3.02
CA PRO A 500 37.38 14.36 -3.45
C PRO A 500 38.82 14.92 -3.30
N SER A 501 39.11 15.78 -2.31
CA SER A 501 40.43 16.42 -2.18
C SER A 501 41.14 16.36 -0.81
N ALA A 502 40.81 15.42 0.08
CA ALA A 502 41.50 15.27 1.37
C ALA A 502 42.27 13.95 1.52
N LYS A 503 43.61 14.06 1.68
CA LYS A 503 44.59 12.96 1.87
C LYS A 503 44.61 12.41 3.30
N ASP A 504 44.99 11.13 3.37
CA ASP A 504 45.39 10.24 4.48
C ASP A 504 45.64 10.84 5.87
N ILE A 505 45.02 10.24 6.90
CA ILE A 505 45.60 10.09 8.25
C ILE A 505 45.23 8.71 8.81
N SER A 506 46.24 7.92 9.15
CA SER A 506 46.20 6.59 9.80
C SER A 506 46.52 6.70 11.30
N TRP A 507 45.91 5.85 12.15
CA TRP A 507 46.31 5.56 13.55
C TRP A 507 45.74 4.16 13.96
N PRO A 508 46.29 3.45 14.98
CA PRO A 508 46.88 2.13 14.79
C PRO A 508 46.23 0.99 15.61
N GLY A 509 46.73 -0.22 15.32
CA GLY A 509 46.23 -1.53 15.73
C GLY A 509 46.12 -1.84 17.22
N LYS A 510 45.30 -2.87 17.49
CA LYS A 510 45.48 -3.80 18.60
C LYS A 510 45.15 -5.21 18.12
N ASP A 511 46.18 -6.04 18.07
CA ASP A 511 46.12 -7.48 17.82
C ASP A 511 45.38 -8.22 18.93
N ILE A 512 44.47 -9.13 18.57
CA ILE A 512 44.06 -10.25 19.43
C ILE A 512 44.15 -11.52 18.59
N THR A 513 45.03 -12.42 19.02
CA THR A 513 45.37 -13.70 18.42
C THR A 513 44.30 -14.76 18.73
N TRP A 514 43.84 -15.48 17.70
CA TRP A 514 42.96 -16.65 17.88
C TRP A 514 43.79 -17.93 17.99
N VAL A 515 43.72 -18.57 19.17
CA VAL A 515 44.30 -19.89 19.43
C VAL A 515 43.48 -20.98 18.73
N ARG A 516 44.14 -21.73 17.85
CA ARG A 516 43.58 -22.85 17.07
C ARG A 516 43.58 -24.13 17.92
N LYS A 517 42.41 -24.62 18.35
CA LYS A 517 42.26 -25.98 18.94
C LYS A 517 41.92 -27.00 17.85
N LYS A 518 42.65 -28.12 17.81
CA LYS A 518 42.36 -29.30 16.97
C LYS A 518 41.11 -30.06 17.47
N PRO A 519 40.32 -30.71 16.58
CA PRO A 519 39.11 -31.43 16.97
C PRO A 519 39.45 -32.83 17.53
N GLY A 520 38.82 -33.19 18.65
CA GLY A 520 38.79 -34.54 19.21
C GLY A 520 37.55 -35.31 18.73
N ASN A 521 37.72 -36.61 18.50
CA ASN A 521 36.67 -37.55 18.08
C ASN A 521 35.49 -37.55 19.07
N SER A 522 34.27 -37.34 18.58
CA SER A 522 33.04 -37.47 19.37
C SER A 522 32.23 -38.67 18.89
N SER A 523 32.29 -39.74 19.67
CA SER A 523 31.44 -40.93 19.59
C SER A 523 29.95 -40.64 19.83
N GLU A 524 29.60 -39.44 20.30
CA GLU A 524 28.23 -39.07 20.64
C GLU A 524 27.41 -38.66 19.41
N LEU A 525 28.05 -38.06 18.40
CA LEU A 525 27.38 -37.70 17.14
C LEU A 525 26.91 -38.94 16.37
N SER A 526 27.71 -40.02 16.40
CA SER A 526 27.38 -41.29 15.75
C SER A 526 26.18 -41.99 16.39
N ILE A 527 25.99 -41.85 17.71
CA ILE A 527 24.85 -42.44 18.44
C ILE A 527 23.56 -41.70 18.08
N VAL A 528 23.58 -40.36 18.02
CA VAL A 528 22.41 -39.55 17.65
C VAL A 528 21.97 -39.86 16.21
N ILE A 529 22.92 -40.01 15.29
CA ILE A 529 22.63 -40.36 13.90
C ILE A 529 22.01 -41.77 13.84
N ALA A 530 22.56 -42.75 14.56
CA ALA A 530 22.05 -44.13 14.56
C ALA A 530 20.61 -44.24 15.13
N VAL A 531 20.32 -43.52 16.22
CA VAL A 531 18.97 -43.48 16.81
C VAL A 531 17.99 -42.77 15.86
N GLY A 532 18.41 -41.66 15.26
CA GLY A 532 17.61 -40.91 14.28
C GLY A 532 17.25 -41.74 13.05
N THR A 533 18.20 -42.49 12.49
CA THR A 533 17.95 -43.37 11.33
C THR A 533 17.03 -44.54 11.67
N SER A 534 17.11 -45.06 12.90
CA SER A 534 16.28 -46.19 13.35
C SER A 534 14.81 -45.78 13.51
N LEU A 535 14.57 -44.59 14.09
CA LEU A 535 13.21 -44.02 14.23
C LEU A 535 12.60 -43.66 12.87
N PHE A 536 13.40 -43.18 11.93
CA PHE A 536 12.94 -42.91 10.57
C PHE A 536 12.48 -44.19 9.86
N PHE A 537 13.26 -45.26 9.92
CA PHE A 537 12.88 -46.56 9.34
C PHE A 537 11.61 -47.14 9.97
N LEU A 538 11.45 -47.00 11.28
CA LEU A 538 10.26 -47.48 11.99
C LEU A 538 8.99 -46.75 11.53
N ASN A 539 9.06 -45.44 11.31
CA ASN A 539 7.95 -44.65 10.75
C ASN A 539 7.61 -45.06 9.31
N VAL A 540 8.60 -45.34 8.47
CA VAL A 540 8.38 -45.82 7.09
C VAL A 540 7.67 -47.19 7.09
N VAL A 541 8.06 -48.11 7.98
CA VAL A 541 7.43 -49.43 8.10
C VAL A 541 5.98 -49.31 8.59
N VAL A 542 5.72 -48.48 9.61
CA VAL A 542 4.35 -48.22 10.08
C VAL A 542 3.48 -47.66 8.95
N PHE A 543 4.01 -46.72 8.17
CA PHE A 543 3.29 -46.14 7.04
C PHE A 543 2.99 -47.18 5.94
N ALA A 544 3.97 -48.05 5.63
CA ALA A 544 3.79 -49.13 4.66
C ALA A 544 2.74 -50.16 5.12
N VAL A 545 2.70 -50.49 6.42
CA VAL A 545 1.70 -51.40 6.99
C VAL A 545 0.30 -50.77 6.97
N CYS A 546 0.17 -49.48 7.29
CA CYS A 546 -1.09 -48.74 7.19
C CYS A 546 -1.57 -48.65 5.73
N TYR A 547 -0.66 -48.38 4.80
CA TYR A 547 -0.96 -48.33 3.36
C TYR A 547 -1.41 -49.69 2.83
N HIS A 548 -0.72 -50.76 3.21
CA HIS A 548 -1.08 -52.11 2.76
C HIS A 548 -2.40 -52.61 3.38
N ARG A 549 -2.69 -52.27 4.65
CA ARG A 549 -4.00 -52.54 5.27
C ARG A 549 -5.15 -51.77 4.61
N ARG A 550 -4.88 -50.59 4.04
CA ARG A 550 -5.88 -49.80 3.34
C ARG A 550 -6.23 -50.37 1.95
N ASN A 551 -5.26 -50.98 1.26
CA ASN A 551 -5.46 -51.55 -0.07
C ASN A 551 -6.09 -52.96 -0.10
N ASN A 552 -6.13 -53.68 1.03
CA ASN A 552 -6.68 -55.05 1.11
C ASN A 552 -8.13 -55.14 1.61
N LYS A 553 -8.90 -54.03 1.61
CA LYS A 553 -10.35 -54.10 1.87
C LYS A 553 -11.14 -54.08 0.55
N PRO A 554 -11.95 -55.11 0.25
CA PRO A 554 -12.78 -55.12 -0.94
C PRO A 554 -13.89 -54.05 -0.82
N ILE A 555 -14.09 -53.32 -1.92
CA ILE A 555 -15.09 -52.26 -2.08
C ILE A 555 -16.50 -52.87 -1.92
N ARG A 556 -17.20 -52.50 -0.85
CA ARG A 556 -18.65 -52.63 -0.74
C ARG A 556 -19.25 -51.23 -0.75
N TYR A 557 -20.12 -50.98 -1.72
CA TYR A 557 -20.99 -49.80 -1.76
C TYR A 557 -21.89 -49.78 -0.52
N SER A 558 -21.86 -48.67 0.20
CA SER A 558 -22.93 -48.18 1.08
C SER A 558 -22.68 -46.69 1.24
N GLU A 559 -23.64 -45.90 0.78
CA GLU A 559 -23.75 -44.47 1.06
C GLU A 559 -23.78 -44.25 2.58
N GLU A 560 -22.96 -43.31 3.06
CA GLU A 560 -23.26 -42.33 4.12
C GLU A 560 -21.95 -41.64 4.57
N ASN A 561 -22.01 -40.31 4.61
CA ASN A 561 -21.09 -39.37 5.27
C ASN A 561 -19.73 -39.09 4.60
N ALA A 562 -19.77 -38.26 3.56
CA ALA A 562 -18.70 -37.34 3.23
C ALA A 562 -19.14 -35.92 3.59
N GLN A 563 -18.46 -35.34 4.59
CA GLN A 563 -18.65 -33.97 5.05
C GLN A 563 -18.16 -33.01 3.96
N GLU A 564 -19.11 -32.41 3.25
CA GLU A 564 -18.86 -31.46 2.18
C GLU A 564 -18.46 -30.09 2.78
N ARG A 565 -17.26 -29.60 2.46
CA ARG A 565 -16.89 -28.21 2.75
C ARG A 565 -17.63 -27.30 1.78
N VAL A 566 -18.78 -26.79 2.20
CA VAL A 566 -19.52 -25.74 1.48
C VAL A 566 -18.70 -24.45 1.52
N ARG A 567 -18.13 -24.06 0.36
CA ARG A 567 -17.66 -22.69 0.12
C ARG A 567 -18.87 -21.86 -0.29
N LEU A 568 -19.32 -20.98 0.59
CA LEU A 568 -20.33 -19.96 0.25
C LEU A 568 -19.78 -19.05 -0.85
N LYS A 569 -20.48 -18.99 -1.99
CA LYS A 569 -20.14 -18.12 -3.13
C LYS A 569 -20.85 -16.78 -3.00
N VAL A 570 -20.34 -15.76 -3.70
CA VAL A 570 -20.94 -14.41 -3.74
C VAL A 570 -22.36 -14.43 -4.32
N THR A 571 -22.66 -15.36 -5.23
CA THR A 571 -24.02 -15.61 -5.73
C THR A 571 -24.96 -16.11 -4.65
N ASP A 572 -24.47 -16.96 -3.76
CA ASP A 572 -25.26 -17.56 -2.68
C ASP A 572 -25.56 -16.51 -1.59
N VAL A 573 -24.61 -15.60 -1.34
CA VAL A 573 -24.82 -14.44 -0.46
C VAL A 573 -25.81 -13.45 -1.06
N ARG A 574 -25.84 -13.26 -2.39
CA ARG A 574 -26.86 -12.43 -3.07
C ARG A 574 -28.27 -13.03 -2.96
N GLU A 575 -28.41 -14.35 -3.05
CA GLU A 575 -29.67 -15.06 -2.87
C GLU A 575 -30.14 -14.99 -1.41
N VAL A 576 -29.23 -15.13 -0.45
CA VAL A 576 -29.53 -14.96 0.98
C VAL A 576 -29.92 -13.51 1.30
N ILE A 577 -29.29 -12.52 0.67
CA ILE A 577 -29.66 -11.10 0.83
C ILE A 577 -31.05 -10.83 0.21
N LYS A 578 -31.38 -11.43 -0.95
CA LYS A 578 -32.75 -11.36 -1.51
C LYS A 578 -33.79 -12.01 -0.61
N ALA A 579 -33.43 -13.11 0.06
CA ALA A 579 -34.31 -13.76 1.04
C ALA A 579 -34.51 -12.88 2.30
N LEU A 580 -33.51 -12.09 2.68
CA LEU A 580 -33.59 -11.11 3.77
C LEU A 580 -34.34 -9.82 3.38
N GLU A 581 -34.39 -9.48 2.09
CA GLU A 581 -35.18 -8.35 1.55
C GLU A 581 -36.69 -8.64 1.49
N LEU A 582 -37.14 -9.88 1.77
CA LEU A 582 -38.56 -10.26 1.84
C LEU A 582 -39.22 -10.01 3.21
N GLU A 583 -38.49 -9.51 4.20
CA GLU A 583 -39.06 -9.14 5.51
C GLU A 583 -39.53 -7.67 5.56
N ASP A 584 -40.50 -7.30 4.71
CA ASP A 584 -41.36 -6.14 4.97
C ASP A 584 -42.72 -6.65 5.52
N CYS A 585 -42.79 -6.95 6.82
CA CYS A 585 -44.07 -7.25 7.48
C CYS A 585 -44.83 -5.93 7.74
N THR A 586 -45.83 -5.61 6.93
CA THR A 586 -46.73 -4.46 7.20
C THR A 586 -47.62 -4.76 8.41
N ILE A 587 -47.48 -3.94 9.47
CA ILE A 587 -48.22 -4.07 10.73
C ILE A 587 -49.68 -3.62 10.54
N GLY A 588 -50.64 -4.54 10.71
CA GLY A 588 -52.05 -4.23 10.82
C GLY A 588 -52.43 -3.68 12.21
N PRO A 589 -53.61 -3.06 12.38
CA PRO A 589 -53.98 -2.23 13.53
C PRO A 589 -54.06 -2.96 14.89
N ASN A 590 -53.87 -4.27 14.93
CA ASN A 590 -53.88 -5.08 16.16
C ASN A 590 -52.52 -5.73 16.52
N GLY A 591 -51.44 -5.42 15.80
CA GLY A 591 -50.08 -5.71 16.29
C GLY A 591 -49.59 -7.16 16.27
N GLU A 592 -50.19 -8.06 15.47
CA GLU A 592 -49.64 -9.42 15.24
C GLU A 592 -49.24 -9.60 13.76
N CYS A 593 -48.02 -10.09 13.51
CA CYS A 593 -47.49 -10.45 12.18
C CYS A 593 -47.87 -11.92 11.90
N GLN A 594 -48.66 -12.19 10.86
CA GLN A 594 -49.01 -13.55 10.42
C GLN A 594 -48.18 -13.93 9.19
N LEU A 595 -47.40 -15.01 9.29
CA LEU A 595 -46.66 -15.63 8.19
C LEU A 595 -47.39 -16.91 7.74
N GLU A 596 -47.68 -17.04 6.43
CA GLU A 596 -48.16 -18.29 5.83
C GLU A 596 -47.01 -19.30 5.73
N THR A 597 -47.07 -20.33 6.57
CA THR A 597 -46.08 -21.42 6.63
C THR A 597 -46.36 -22.48 5.55
N THR A 598 -45.80 -22.31 4.36
CA THR A 598 -45.66 -23.45 3.42
C THR A 598 -44.38 -23.48 2.59
N GLU A 599 -43.60 -22.40 2.48
CA GLU A 599 -42.35 -22.40 1.66
C GLU A 599 -41.04 -22.52 2.46
N LEU A 600 -41.08 -22.33 3.79
CA LEU A 600 -39.90 -22.47 4.67
C LEU A 600 -39.46 -23.93 4.91
N ALA A 601 -40.30 -24.91 4.59
CA ALA A 601 -40.00 -26.32 4.83
C ALA A 601 -39.03 -26.93 3.78
N GLU A 602 -38.96 -26.39 2.56
CA GLU A 602 -38.06 -26.92 1.51
C GLU A 602 -36.62 -26.38 1.62
N CYS A 603 -36.41 -25.21 2.22
CA CYS A 603 -35.04 -24.67 2.40
C CYS A 603 -34.29 -25.30 3.58
N SER A 604 -34.99 -25.76 4.61
CA SER A 604 -34.38 -26.40 5.79
C SER A 604 -33.74 -27.76 5.48
N SER A 605 -34.20 -28.46 4.44
CA SER A 605 -33.68 -29.80 4.10
C SER A 605 -32.40 -29.82 3.26
N LYS A 606 -31.90 -28.65 2.80
CA LYS A 606 -30.69 -28.56 1.96
C LYS A 606 -29.45 -28.01 2.67
N VAL A 607 -29.54 -27.73 3.98
CA VAL A 607 -28.47 -27.05 4.74
C VAL A 607 -27.99 -27.87 5.96
N ILE A 608 -28.27 -29.19 6.02
CA ILE A 608 -27.62 -30.09 7.00
C ILE A 608 -26.55 -30.94 6.31
#